data_AF-A0A1I5R6J0-F1
#
_entry.id   AF-A0A1I5R6J0-F1
#
_cell.length_a   1.000
_cell.length_b   1.000
_cell.length_c   1.000
_cell.angle_alpha   90.00
_cell.angle_beta   90.00
_cell.angle_gamma   90.00
#
_symmetry.space_group_name_H-M   'P 1'
#
loop_
_entity.id
_entity.type
_entity.pdbx_description
1 polymer ?
#
loop_
_entity_poly.entity_id
_entity_poly.type
_entity_poly.pdbx_seq_one_letter_code
_entity_poly.pdbx_strand_id
1 'polypeptide(L)'
;MDARTLLLGDWTPVVRDGIDVLRLAILGGAVAYAAAGDWGAAGVLAVLGSVTLVARLVNLPRLYDLSLTLGMALQGFGETFGLYDQWVRFDDLVHFTLPMLTAPVVYIALARLDVVPDPRDETHLRHYVGIAVVTAALGIAVGALWELYEWRSDAWWGTQLSESNDDTNGDLLRDTLGSLVGAGLLVAWARFGWGSVRRIPGVNTHEEVSA
;
A
#
# COMPACT_ATOMS: atom_id res chain seq x y z
N MET A 1 -15.79 16.38 -20.51
CA MET A 1 -14.55 15.94 -19.84
C MET A 1 -13.63 15.42 -20.92
N ASP A 2 -12.37 15.84 -20.95
CA ASP A 2 -11.39 15.28 -21.89
C ASP A 2 -10.89 13.91 -21.40
N ALA A 3 -10.18 13.17 -22.27
CA ALA A 3 -9.67 11.84 -21.95
C ALA A 3 -8.68 11.84 -20.78
N ARG A 4 -7.95 12.94 -20.57
CA ARG A 4 -6.98 13.07 -19.48
C ARG A 4 -7.69 13.29 -18.15
N THR A 5 -8.69 14.16 -18.05
CA THR A 5 -9.55 14.32 -16.86
C THR A 5 -10.27 13.02 -16.52
N LEU A 6 -10.71 12.27 -17.54
CA LEU A 6 -11.32 10.96 -17.32
C LEU A 6 -10.35 9.97 -16.66
N LEU A 7 -9.10 9.90 -17.13
CA LEU A 7 -8.11 8.93 -16.65
C LEU A 7 -7.37 9.38 -15.37
N LEU A 8 -7.00 10.65 -15.29
CA LEU A 8 -6.18 11.22 -14.22
C LEU A 8 -7.02 11.90 -13.13
N GLY A 9 -8.33 12.04 -13.32
CA GLY A 9 -9.23 12.54 -12.29
C GLY A 9 -9.48 14.03 -12.32
N ASP A 10 -9.60 14.61 -11.12
CA ASP A 10 -10.15 15.93 -10.83
C ASP A 10 -11.68 16.00 -11.04
N TRP A 11 -12.38 14.92 -10.71
CA TRP A 11 -13.84 14.83 -10.91
C TRP A 11 -14.62 15.65 -9.89
N THR A 12 -14.38 15.43 -8.59
CA THR A 12 -15.02 16.15 -7.48
C THR A 12 -14.09 16.24 -6.26
N PRO A 13 -14.36 17.13 -5.28
CA PRO A 13 -13.59 17.18 -4.04
C PRO A 13 -13.65 15.88 -3.20
N VAL A 14 -14.74 15.11 -3.36
CA VAL A 14 -15.00 13.89 -2.58
C VAL A 14 -14.42 12.66 -3.29
N VAL A 15 -14.74 12.47 -4.56
CA VAL A 15 -14.20 11.42 -5.44
C VAL A 15 -13.29 12.09 -6.46
N ARG A 16 -11.98 11.99 -6.24
CA ARG A 16 -10.98 12.71 -7.05
C ARG A 16 -10.73 12.02 -8.39
N ASP A 17 -10.64 10.69 -8.39
CA ASP A 17 -10.20 9.89 -9.52
C ASP A 17 -10.60 8.41 -9.36
N GLY A 18 -10.14 7.54 -10.28
CA GLY A 18 -10.35 6.10 -10.20
C GLY A 18 -9.75 5.40 -8.97
N ILE A 19 -8.76 6.01 -8.29
CA ILE A 19 -8.22 5.44 -7.04
C ILE A 19 -9.27 5.61 -5.93
N ASP A 20 -9.92 6.77 -5.85
CA ASP A 20 -11.04 6.97 -4.92
C ASP A 20 -12.23 6.04 -5.24
N VAL A 21 -12.46 5.66 -6.50
CA VAL A 21 -13.44 4.62 -6.85
C VAL A 21 -13.04 3.26 -6.27
N LEU A 22 -11.78 2.87 -6.39
CA LEU A 22 -11.30 1.62 -5.81
C LEU A 22 -11.43 1.61 -4.28
N ARG A 23 -11.15 2.73 -3.60
CA ARG A 23 -11.40 2.89 -2.15
C ARG A 23 -12.86 2.67 -1.80
N LEU A 24 -13.76 3.29 -2.55
CA LEU A 24 -15.19 3.14 -2.36
C LEU A 24 -15.65 1.71 -2.66
N ALA A 25 -15.02 1.01 -3.60
CA ALA A 25 -15.30 -0.40 -3.86
C ALA A 25 -14.91 -1.29 -2.66
N ILE A 26 -13.74 -1.07 -2.05
CA ILE A 26 -13.33 -1.79 -0.83
C ILE A 26 -14.33 -1.55 0.31
N LEU A 27 -14.61 -0.27 0.62
CA LEU A 27 -15.52 0.11 1.71
C LEU A 27 -16.97 -0.31 1.44
N GLY A 28 -17.42 -0.20 0.20
CA GLY A 28 -18.73 -0.66 -0.25
C GLY A 28 -18.86 -2.19 -0.14
N GLY A 29 -17.78 -2.92 -0.48
CA GLY A 29 -17.68 -4.36 -0.23
C GLY A 29 -17.86 -4.69 1.25
N ALA A 30 -17.19 -3.97 2.15
CA ALA A 30 -17.36 -4.15 3.59
C ALA A 30 -18.83 -4.03 4.03
N VAL A 31 -19.53 -2.99 3.56
CA VAL A 31 -20.96 -2.79 3.85
C VAL A 31 -21.82 -3.91 3.25
N ALA A 32 -21.53 -4.34 2.02
CA ALA A 32 -22.27 -5.38 1.34
C ALA A 32 -22.15 -6.74 2.06
N TYR A 33 -20.93 -7.14 2.45
CA TYR A 33 -20.70 -8.38 3.20
C TYR A 33 -21.34 -8.33 4.60
N ALA A 34 -21.27 -7.18 5.30
CA ALA A 34 -21.96 -7.00 6.58
C ALA A 34 -23.48 -7.16 6.43
N ALA A 35 -24.07 -6.57 5.39
CA ALA A 35 -25.50 -6.71 5.09
C ALA A 35 -25.90 -8.14 4.72
N ALA A 36 -24.98 -8.92 4.14
CA ALA A 36 -25.15 -10.34 3.86
C ALA A 36 -24.93 -11.25 5.09
N GLY A 37 -24.49 -10.70 6.23
CA GLY A 37 -24.23 -11.43 7.46
C GLY A 37 -22.82 -12.01 7.59
N ASP A 38 -21.94 -11.74 6.62
CA ASP A 38 -20.53 -12.15 6.65
C ASP A 38 -19.67 -11.06 7.31
N TRP A 39 -19.60 -11.12 8.63
CA TRP A 39 -18.87 -10.14 9.44
C TRP A 39 -17.34 -10.28 9.33
N GLY A 40 -16.83 -11.45 8.94
CA GLY A 40 -15.39 -11.67 8.74
C GLY A 40 -14.88 -10.90 7.53
N ALA A 41 -15.48 -11.17 6.37
CA ALA A 41 -15.19 -10.45 5.13
C ALA A 41 -15.41 -8.94 5.27
N ALA A 42 -16.50 -8.55 5.96
CA ALA A 42 -16.78 -7.15 6.24
C ALA A 42 -15.69 -6.48 7.08
N GLY A 43 -15.22 -7.15 8.14
CA GLY A 43 -14.18 -6.65 9.03
C GLY A 43 -12.87 -6.42 8.29
N VAL A 44 -12.42 -7.39 7.50
CA VAL A 44 -11.18 -7.31 6.71
C VAL A 44 -11.23 -6.12 5.73
N LEU A 45 -12.29 -6.01 4.92
CA LEU A 45 -12.43 -4.92 3.97
C LEU A 45 -12.57 -3.55 4.67
N ALA A 46 -13.24 -3.49 5.83
CA ALA A 46 -13.37 -2.25 6.59
C ALA A 46 -12.00 -1.76 7.12
N VAL A 47 -11.18 -2.67 7.66
CA VAL A 47 -9.83 -2.33 8.16
C VAL A 47 -8.95 -1.86 7.01
N LEU A 48 -8.83 -2.64 5.95
CA LEU A 48 -7.97 -2.32 4.80
C LEU A 48 -8.47 -1.06 4.06
N GLY A 49 -9.79 -0.91 3.90
CA GLY A 49 -10.40 0.30 3.38
C GLY A 49 -10.06 1.52 4.22
N SER A 50 -10.07 1.40 5.55
CA SER A 50 -9.68 2.49 6.46
C SER A 50 -8.21 2.89 6.30
N VAL A 51 -7.30 1.94 6.09
CA VAL A 51 -5.89 2.23 5.76
C VAL A 51 -5.79 3.10 4.51
N THR A 52 -6.59 2.82 3.46
CA THR A 52 -6.59 3.65 2.25
C THR A 52 -7.12 5.08 2.48
N LEU A 53 -8.03 5.27 3.44
CA LEU A 53 -8.53 6.59 3.84
C LEU A 53 -7.47 7.38 4.62
N VAL A 54 -6.75 6.71 5.52
CA VAL A 54 -5.62 7.32 6.25
C VAL A 54 -4.52 7.74 5.28
N ALA A 55 -4.16 6.87 4.34
CA ALA A 55 -3.17 7.18 3.30
C ALA A 55 -3.56 8.40 2.44
N ARG A 56 -4.86 8.59 2.20
CA ARG A 56 -5.39 9.76 1.47
C ARG A 56 -5.07 11.09 2.17
N LEU A 57 -4.95 11.10 3.50
CA LEU A 57 -4.59 12.30 4.28
C LEU A 57 -3.14 12.74 4.04
N VAL A 58 -2.27 11.80 3.66
CA VAL A 58 -0.84 12.06 3.36
C VAL A 58 -0.66 12.82 2.03
N ASN A 59 -1.69 12.83 1.17
CA ASN A 59 -1.66 13.41 -0.17
C ASN A 59 -0.46 12.90 -0.98
N LEU A 60 -0.40 11.58 -1.15
CA LEU A 60 0.65 10.86 -1.85
C LEU A 60 0.68 11.19 -3.36
N PRO A 61 1.85 11.05 -4.03
CA PRO A 61 1.93 10.98 -5.48
C PRO A 61 0.97 9.91 -6.02
N ARG A 62 0.44 10.11 -7.21
CA ARG A 62 -0.65 9.28 -7.76
C ARG A 62 -0.28 7.80 -7.80
N LEU A 63 0.94 7.50 -8.25
CA LEU A 63 1.41 6.12 -8.38
C LEU A 63 1.45 5.42 -7.01
N TYR A 64 2.03 6.05 -6.00
CA TYR A 64 2.14 5.45 -4.66
C TYR A 64 0.80 5.33 -3.95
N ASP A 65 -0.13 6.25 -4.21
CA ASP A 65 -1.50 6.13 -3.73
C ASP A 65 -2.24 4.96 -4.36
N LEU A 66 -2.06 4.79 -5.67
CA LEU A 66 -2.58 3.64 -6.40
C LEU A 66 -1.93 2.34 -5.89
N SER A 67 -0.61 2.32 -5.68
CA SER A 67 0.12 1.16 -5.15
C SER A 67 -0.44 0.69 -3.82
N LEU A 68 -0.60 1.57 -2.83
CA LEU A 68 -1.20 1.21 -1.55
C LEU A 68 -2.64 0.72 -1.72
N THR A 69 -3.45 1.45 -2.50
CA THR A 69 -4.87 1.10 -2.66
C THR A 69 -5.05 -0.24 -3.39
N LEU A 70 -4.20 -0.54 -4.37
CA LEU A 70 -4.16 -1.84 -5.05
C LEU A 70 -3.69 -2.96 -4.10
N GLY A 71 -2.68 -2.71 -3.28
CA GLY A 71 -2.24 -3.68 -2.27
C GLY A 71 -3.35 -4.03 -1.27
N MET A 72 -4.05 -3.01 -0.76
CA MET A 72 -5.19 -3.20 0.14
C MET A 72 -6.37 -3.92 -0.56
N ALA A 73 -6.60 -3.63 -1.85
CA ALA A 73 -7.61 -4.33 -2.64
C ALA A 73 -7.24 -5.80 -2.88
N LEU A 74 -5.97 -6.09 -3.21
CA LEU A 74 -5.47 -7.43 -3.44
C LEU A 74 -5.62 -8.30 -2.19
N GLN A 75 -5.15 -7.81 -1.04
CA GLN A 75 -5.32 -8.47 0.26
C GLN A 75 -6.79 -8.66 0.58
N GLY A 76 -7.56 -7.57 0.57
CA GLY A 76 -8.93 -7.58 1.06
C GLY A 76 -9.84 -8.45 0.21
N PHE A 77 -9.84 -8.24 -1.11
CA PHE A 77 -10.65 -9.06 -1.99
C PHE A 77 -10.11 -10.48 -2.13
N GLY A 78 -8.78 -10.67 -2.03
CA GLY A 78 -8.16 -11.99 -1.98
C GLY A 78 -8.73 -12.83 -0.85
N GLU A 79 -8.81 -12.26 0.35
CA GLU A 79 -9.40 -12.91 1.51
C GLU A 79 -10.90 -13.15 1.30
N THR A 80 -11.67 -12.11 0.95
CA THR A 80 -13.14 -12.26 0.84
C THR A 80 -13.61 -13.19 -0.28
N PHE A 81 -12.77 -13.44 -1.29
CA PHE A 81 -13.06 -14.37 -2.37
C PHE A 81 -12.44 -15.75 -2.13
N GLY A 82 -11.75 -15.97 -1.00
CA GLY A 82 -11.08 -17.22 -0.65
C GLY A 82 -9.95 -17.58 -1.63
N LEU A 83 -9.22 -16.59 -2.14
CA LEU A 83 -8.14 -16.81 -3.09
C LEU A 83 -6.93 -17.49 -2.44
N TYR A 84 -6.69 -17.26 -1.15
CA TYR A 84 -5.68 -17.94 -0.35
C TYR A 84 -5.88 -19.47 -0.39
N ASP A 85 -7.13 -19.92 -0.28
CA ASP A 85 -7.47 -21.35 -0.34
C ASP A 85 -7.45 -21.93 -1.77
N GLN A 86 -7.84 -21.11 -2.75
CA GLN A 86 -8.10 -21.58 -4.12
C GLN A 86 -6.86 -21.56 -5.02
N TRP A 87 -5.92 -20.64 -4.79
CA TRP A 87 -4.80 -20.39 -5.69
C TRP A 87 -3.49 -20.69 -4.98
N VAL A 88 -2.80 -21.72 -5.46
CA VAL A 88 -1.48 -22.11 -4.98
C VAL A 88 -0.54 -20.90 -5.01
N ARG A 89 0.06 -20.56 -3.86
CA ARG A 89 0.99 -19.44 -3.68
C ARG A 89 0.38 -18.05 -3.87
N PHE A 90 -0.94 -17.92 -3.69
CA PHE A 90 -1.54 -16.59 -3.59
C PHE A 90 -0.96 -15.83 -2.39
N ASP A 91 -0.76 -16.54 -1.28
CA ASP A 91 -0.14 -16.00 -0.08
C ASP A 91 1.29 -15.48 -0.35
N ASP A 92 2.15 -16.31 -0.95
CA ASP A 92 3.47 -15.89 -1.42
C ASP A 92 3.46 -14.59 -2.25
N LEU A 93 2.46 -14.47 -3.15
CA LEU A 93 2.32 -13.31 -4.02
C LEU A 93 1.98 -12.06 -3.20
N VAL A 94 1.10 -12.20 -2.21
CA VAL A 94 0.71 -11.12 -1.31
C VAL A 94 1.90 -10.68 -0.46
N HIS A 95 2.62 -11.60 0.19
CA HIS A 95 3.82 -11.29 0.97
C HIS A 95 4.93 -10.64 0.14
N PHE A 96 5.05 -10.98 -1.14
CA PHE A 96 5.96 -10.24 -2.01
C PHE A 96 5.44 -8.84 -2.36
N THR A 97 4.16 -8.73 -2.73
CA THR A 97 3.61 -7.50 -3.34
C THR A 97 3.24 -6.42 -2.33
N LEU A 98 2.73 -6.78 -1.16
CA LEU A 98 2.28 -5.83 -0.15
C LEU A 98 3.43 -4.95 0.38
N PRO A 99 4.58 -5.49 0.82
CA PRO A 99 5.72 -4.67 1.23
C PRO A 99 6.33 -3.89 0.07
N MET A 100 6.38 -4.46 -1.14
CA MET A 100 6.83 -3.76 -2.34
C MET A 100 6.01 -2.48 -2.60
N LEU A 101 4.69 -2.55 -2.45
CA LEU A 101 3.78 -1.45 -2.76
C LEU A 101 3.59 -0.47 -1.59
N THR A 102 3.72 -0.93 -0.35
CA THR A 102 3.41 -0.12 0.85
C THR A 102 4.65 0.50 1.49
N ALA A 103 5.82 -0.13 1.44
CA ALA A 103 7.03 0.42 2.08
C ALA A 103 7.41 1.83 1.55
N PRO A 104 7.37 2.10 0.23
CA PRO A 104 7.61 3.45 -0.28
C PRO A 104 6.60 4.48 0.24
N VAL A 105 5.36 4.07 0.47
CA VAL A 105 4.29 4.94 0.97
C VAL A 105 4.56 5.33 2.42
N VAL A 106 5.01 4.38 3.25
CA VAL A 106 5.44 4.67 4.63
C VAL A 106 6.64 5.63 4.64
N TYR A 107 7.63 5.41 3.77
CA TYR A 107 8.76 6.35 3.63
C TYR A 107 8.28 7.76 3.29
N ILE A 108 7.41 7.91 2.27
CA ILE A 108 6.89 9.21 1.87
C ILE A 108 6.09 9.85 3.02
N ALA A 109 5.30 9.08 3.77
CA ALA A 109 4.59 9.60 4.93
C ALA A 109 5.55 10.13 6.01
N LEU A 110 6.66 9.43 6.27
CA LEU A 110 7.70 9.91 7.18
C LEU A 110 8.40 11.17 6.66
N ALA A 111 8.65 11.25 5.35
CA ALA A 111 9.19 12.45 4.72
C ALA A 111 8.24 13.65 4.86
N ARG A 112 6.92 13.45 4.80
CA ARG A 112 5.92 14.50 5.06
C ARG A 112 5.97 15.05 6.48
N LEU A 113 6.47 14.25 7.42
CA LEU A 113 6.61 14.58 8.83
C LEU A 113 8.03 15.07 9.16
N ASP A 114 8.86 15.31 8.14
CA ASP A 114 10.26 15.72 8.26
C ASP A 114 11.12 14.75 9.10
N VAL A 115 10.72 13.48 9.19
CA VAL A 115 11.46 12.42 9.92
C VAL A 115 12.62 11.88 9.08
N VAL A 116 12.44 11.84 7.76
CA VAL A 116 13.45 11.41 6.77
C VAL A 116 13.51 12.43 5.62
N PRO A 117 14.60 12.47 4.83
CA PRO A 117 14.71 13.39 3.70
C PRO A 117 13.57 13.21 2.68
N ASP A 118 13.10 14.31 2.08
CA ASP A 118 12.11 14.21 1.00
C ASP A 118 12.80 13.77 -0.30
N PRO A 119 12.26 12.77 -1.03
CA PRO A 119 12.75 12.41 -2.36
C PRO A 119 12.76 13.56 -3.38
N ARG A 120 12.09 14.70 -3.10
CA ARG A 120 12.15 15.95 -3.87
C ARG A 120 13.46 16.71 -3.72
N ASP A 121 14.14 16.54 -2.60
CA ASP A 121 15.29 17.37 -2.26
C ASP A 121 16.49 16.99 -3.15
N GLU A 122 17.50 17.87 -3.19
CA GLU A 122 18.76 17.55 -3.87
C GLU A 122 19.41 16.31 -3.22
N THR A 123 19.35 15.20 -3.96
CA THR A 123 19.81 13.89 -3.49
C THR A 123 21.15 13.51 -4.12
N HIS A 124 22.06 13.02 -3.28
CA HIS A 124 23.34 12.45 -3.69
C HIS A 124 23.36 10.95 -3.39
N LEU A 125 24.40 10.24 -3.83
CA LEU A 125 24.53 8.78 -3.66
C LEU A 125 24.21 8.30 -2.24
N ARG A 126 24.75 8.96 -1.22
CA ARG A 126 24.50 8.62 0.19
C ARG A 126 23.02 8.74 0.60
N HIS A 127 22.29 9.70 0.04
CA HIS A 127 20.85 9.88 0.30
C HIS A 127 20.06 8.76 -0.37
N TYR A 128 20.41 8.35 -1.60
CA TYR A 128 19.78 7.20 -2.26
C TYR A 128 20.01 5.90 -1.49
N VAL A 129 21.21 5.67 -0.97
CA VAL A 129 21.49 4.51 -0.08
C VAL A 129 20.63 4.59 1.18
N GLY A 130 20.52 5.77 1.80
CA GLY A 130 19.66 5.98 2.97
C GLY A 130 18.18 5.71 2.68
N ILE A 131 17.65 6.22 1.57
CA ILE A 131 16.28 5.95 1.10
C ILE A 131 16.09 4.44 0.93
N ALA A 132 17.02 3.76 0.26
CA ALA A 132 16.92 2.31 0.03
C ALA A 132 16.87 1.53 1.35
N VAL A 133 17.83 1.78 2.25
CA VAL A 133 17.96 1.05 3.52
C VAL A 133 16.74 1.26 4.40
N VAL A 134 16.29 2.51 4.57
CA VAL A 134 15.12 2.82 5.41
C VAL A 134 13.86 2.24 4.80
N THR A 135 13.65 2.37 3.48
CA THR A 135 12.46 1.82 2.82
C THR A 135 12.42 0.29 2.92
N ALA A 136 13.55 -0.39 2.70
CA ALA A 136 13.62 -1.83 2.86
C ALA A 136 13.31 -2.26 4.31
N ALA A 137 13.89 -1.57 5.29
CA ALA A 137 13.64 -1.85 6.71
C ALA A 137 12.16 -1.63 7.09
N LEU A 138 11.51 -0.60 6.56
CA LEU A 138 10.08 -0.34 6.78
C LEU A 138 9.21 -1.47 6.23
N GLY A 139 9.49 -1.93 5.01
CA GLY A 139 8.73 -3.04 4.42
C GLY A 139 8.92 -4.37 5.17
N ILE A 140 10.15 -4.68 5.57
CA ILE A 140 10.45 -5.86 6.41
C ILE A 140 9.72 -5.76 7.74
N ALA A 141 9.68 -4.57 8.35
CA ALA A 141 8.94 -4.36 9.59
C ALA A 141 7.43 -4.52 9.40
N VAL A 142 6.87 -4.08 8.26
CA VAL A 142 5.45 -4.30 7.93
C VAL A 142 5.15 -5.80 7.82
N GLY A 143 5.96 -6.55 7.09
CA GLY A 143 5.84 -8.01 7.00
C GLY A 143 5.94 -8.70 8.36
N ALA A 144 6.95 -8.37 9.16
CA ALA A 144 7.09 -8.90 10.51
C ALA A 144 5.93 -8.54 11.44
N LEU A 145 5.33 -7.36 11.30
CA LEU A 145 4.12 -6.99 12.05
C LEU A 145 2.90 -7.80 11.61
N TRP A 146 2.84 -8.20 10.34
CA TRP A 146 1.79 -9.08 9.83
C TRP A 146 1.91 -10.49 10.42
N GLU A 147 3.10 -11.11 10.39
CA GLU A 147 3.34 -12.42 11.04
C GLU A 147 2.98 -12.41 12.54
N LEU A 148 3.32 -11.32 13.23
CA LEU A 148 2.95 -11.15 14.64
C LEU A 148 1.44 -11.03 14.81
N TYR A 149 0.75 -10.40 13.87
CA TYR A 149 -0.70 -10.33 13.86
C TYR A 149 -1.31 -11.72 13.64
N GLU A 150 -0.84 -12.49 12.66
CA GLU A 150 -1.33 -13.85 12.37
C GLU A 150 -1.19 -14.76 13.58
N TRP A 151 0.02 -14.88 14.10
CA TRP A 151 0.29 -15.65 15.31
C TRP A 151 -0.61 -15.23 16.47
N ARG A 152 -0.82 -13.92 16.65
CA ARG A 152 -1.61 -13.42 17.77
C ARG A 152 -3.11 -13.61 17.57
N SER A 153 -3.56 -13.46 16.33
CA SER A 153 -4.94 -13.63 15.91
C SER A 153 -5.43 -15.04 16.16
N ASP A 154 -4.59 -16.06 15.92
CA ASP A 154 -4.92 -17.46 16.16
C ASP A 154 -5.20 -17.70 17.65
N ALA A 155 -4.40 -17.09 18.50
CA ALA A 155 -4.53 -17.22 19.95
C ALA A 155 -5.73 -16.44 20.54
N TRP A 156 -6.17 -15.35 19.93
CA TRP A 156 -7.24 -14.48 20.46
C TRP A 156 -8.61 -14.71 19.85
N TRP A 157 -8.63 -14.97 18.55
CA TRP A 157 -9.86 -15.06 17.77
C TRP A 157 -10.07 -16.45 17.17
N GLY A 158 -9.12 -17.38 17.38
CA GLY A 158 -9.22 -18.74 16.86
C GLY A 158 -9.14 -18.78 15.33
N THR A 159 -8.46 -17.80 14.73
CA THR A 159 -8.07 -17.87 13.32
C THR A 159 -7.06 -19.00 13.12
N GLN A 160 -6.74 -19.28 11.86
CA GLN A 160 -5.74 -20.28 11.46
C GLN A 160 -4.81 -19.66 10.41
N LEU A 161 -4.29 -18.47 10.70
CA LEU A 161 -3.44 -17.73 9.77
C LEU A 161 -1.96 -18.14 9.90
N SER A 162 -1.48 -18.49 11.10
CA SER A 162 -0.10 -18.92 11.28
C SER A 162 0.03 -20.44 11.06
N GLU A 163 0.23 -20.86 9.81
CA GLU A 163 0.14 -22.28 9.45
C GLU A 163 1.33 -23.11 9.99
N SER A 164 2.55 -22.61 9.79
CA SER A 164 3.76 -23.32 10.19
C SER A 164 4.99 -22.41 10.31
N ASN A 165 6.07 -22.93 10.90
CA ASN A 165 7.32 -22.19 10.94
C ASN A 165 7.97 -22.04 9.54
N ASP A 166 7.74 -22.97 8.62
CA ASP A 166 8.31 -22.87 7.26
C ASP A 166 7.59 -21.78 6.46
N ASP A 167 6.28 -21.68 6.65
CA ASP A 167 5.37 -20.67 6.10
C ASP A 167 5.82 -19.27 6.54
N THR A 168 5.71 -18.95 7.85
CA THR A 168 6.14 -17.67 8.42
C THR A 168 7.57 -17.25 8.02
N ASN A 169 8.54 -18.16 8.00
CA ASN A 169 9.90 -17.80 7.57
C ASN A 169 10.00 -17.56 6.06
N GLY A 170 9.24 -18.31 5.27
CA GLY A 170 9.10 -18.08 3.84
C GLY A 170 8.46 -16.72 3.54
N ASP A 171 7.48 -16.33 4.35
CA ASP A 171 6.73 -15.08 4.16
C ASP A 171 7.57 -13.87 4.53
N LEU A 172 8.28 -13.91 5.66
CA LEU A 172 9.30 -12.92 5.98
C LEU A 172 10.38 -12.79 4.89
N LEU A 173 10.76 -13.89 4.23
CA LEU A 173 11.70 -13.85 3.11
C LEU A 173 11.09 -13.13 1.90
N ARG A 174 9.83 -13.44 1.55
CA ARG A 174 9.11 -12.79 0.45
C ARG A 174 8.85 -11.32 0.73
N ASP A 175 8.50 -10.99 1.96
CA ASP A 175 8.35 -9.61 2.44
C ASP A 175 9.66 -8.85 2.28
N THR A 176 10.78 -9.47 2.66
CA THR A 176 12.11 -8.89 2.51
C THR A 176 12.43 -8.61 1.04
N LEU A 177 12.18 -9.56 0.15
CA LEU A 177 12.42 -9.40 -1.29
C LEU A 177 11.52 -8.30 -1.89
N GLY A 178 10.24 -8.30 -1.55
CA GLY A 178 9.29 -7.27 -1.94
C GLY A 178 9.74 -5.88 -1.49
N SER A 179 10.16 -5.77 -0.23
CA SER A 179 10.66 -4.53 0.37
C SER A 179 11.91 -3.98 -0.32
N LEU A 180 12.84 -4.86 -0.72
CA LEU A 180 14.04 -4.49 -1.48
C LEU A 180 13.67 -3.96 -2.87
N VAL A 181 12.69 -4.57 -3.54
CA VAL A 181 12.19 -4.08 -4.84
C VAL A 181 11.50 -2.73 -4.66
N GLY A 182 10.62 -2.58 -3.67
CA GLY A 182 9.95 -1.31 -3.36
C GLY A 182 10.95 -0.19 -3.07
N ALA A 183 12.00 -0.48 -2.30
CA ALA A 183 13.10 0.44 -2.02
C ALA A 183 13.84 0.86 -3.30
N GLY A 184 14.15 -0.09 -4.20
CA GLY A 184 14.77 0.20 -5.49
C GLY A 184 13.90 1.09 -6.38
N LEU A 185 12.59 0.82 -6.41
CA LEU A 185 11.62 1.65 -7.16
C LEU A 185 11.54 3.08 -6.61
N LEU A 186 11.56 3.26 -5.28
CA LEU A 186 11.56 4.60 -4.69
C LEU A 186 12.87 5.35 -4.95
N VAL A 187 14.01 4.68 -4.92
CA VAL A 187 15.29 5.29 -5.31
C VAL A 187 15.28 5.71 -6.77
N ALA A 188 14.75 4.87 -7.67
CA ALA A 188 14.59 5.23 -9.08
C ALA A 188 13.69 6.46 -9.22
N TRP A 189 12.54 6.49 -8.54
CA TRP A 189 11.63 7.63 -8.51
C TRP A 189 12.31 8.92 -8.05
N ALA A 190 13.08 8.87 -6.95
CA ALA A 190 13.85 10.00 -6.44
C ALA A 190 14.90 10.47 -7.46
N ARG A 191 15.61 9.54 -8.10
CA ARG A 191 16.66 9.84 -9.09
C ARG A 191 16.12 10.52 -10.35
N PHE A 192 14.89 10.21 -10.76
CA PHE A 192 14.23 10.89 -11.88
C PHE A 192 13.63 12.25 -11.50
N GLY A 193 13.76 12.68 -10.24
CA GLY A 193 13.27 13.98 -9.79
C GLY A 193 11.74 14.10 -9.72
N TRP A 194 11.02 12.98 -9.79
CA TRP A 194 9.56 12.97 -9.77
C TRP A 194 8.99 13.37 -8.40
N GLY A 195 9.77 13.15 -7.34
CA GLY A 195 9.53 13.78 -6.05
C GLY A 195 8.24 13.37 -5.33
N SER A 196 7.97 13.91 -4.15
CA SER A 196 6.77 13.62 -3.36
C SER A 196 5.52 14.43 -3.78
N VAL A 197 5.25 14.68 -5.07
CA VAL A 197 3.91 15.01 -5.64
C VAL A 197 2.73 15.21 -4.65
N ARG A 198 2.36 16.42 -4.18
CA ARG A 198 1.11 16.58 -3.39
C ARG A 198 -0.09 16.67 -4.33
N ARG A 199 -0.98 15.67 -4.31
CA ARG A 199 -2.25 15.71 -5.05
C ARG A 199 -3.32 16.46 -4.24
N ILE A 200 -3.42 17.77 -4.51
CA ILE A 200 -4.39 18.67 -3.87
C ILE A 200 -5.44 19.06 -4.92
N PRO A 201 -6.73 18.70 -4.72
CA PRO A 201 -7.80 19.07 -5.65
C PRO A 201 -7.81 20.58 -5.93
N GLY A 202 -7.87 20.97 -7.20
CA GLY A 202 -7.96 22.37 -7.63
C GLY A 202 -6.71 23.23 -7.45
N VAL A 203 -5.60 22.70 -6.91
CA VAL A 203 -4.35 23.46 -6.69
C VAL A 203 -3.17 22.93 -7.52
N ASN A 204 -3.06 21.62 -7.72
CA ASN A 204 -1.96 21.02 -8.50
C ASN A 204 -2.41 19.71 -9.17
N THR A 205 -2.54 19.74 -10.50
CA THR A 205 -2.90 18.56 -11.34
C THR A 205 -1.70 17.96 -12.06
N HIS A 206 -0.50 18.51 -11.87
CA HIS A 206 0.66 18.15 -12.69
C HIS A 206 1.84 17.76 -11.80
N GLU A 207 2.33 16.54 -12.00
CA GLU A 207 3.74 16.24 -11.80
C GLU A 207 4.48 17.07 -12.85
N GLU A 208 4.78 18.34 -12.55
CA GLU A 208 5.70 19.12 -13.36
C GLU A 208 7.09 18.49 -13.18
N VAL A 209 7.36 17.47 -13.99
CA VAL A 209 8.71 16.98 -14.19
C VAL A 209 9.36 18.00 -15.11
N SER A 210 10.02 19.01 -14.53
CA SER A 210 11.02 19.77 -15.26
C SER A 210 12.14 18.80 -15.61
N ALA A 211 12.08 18.25 -16.82
CA ALA A 211 13.19 17.51 -17.41
C ALA A 211 14.37 18.44 -17.69
#